data_AF-A0A4U5VCM5-F1
#
_entry.id   AF-A0A4U5VCM5-F1
#
_cell.length_a   1.000
_cell.length_b   1.000
_cell.length_c   1.000
_cell.angle_alpha   90.00
_cell.angle_beta   90.00
_cell.angle_gamma   90.00
#
_symmetry.space_group_name_H-M   'P 1'
#
loop_
_entity.id
_entity.type
_entity.pdbx_description
1 polymer ?
#
loop_
_entity_poly.entity_id
_entity_poly.type
_entity_poly.pdbx_seq_one_letter_code
_entity_poly.pdbx_strand_id
1 'polypeptide(L)'
;MSELKHGNSSSSSNEEGQSTPDILISDSDQRFFQSLCEFIAHEKQYLQCPQEGADELRYSVYRTAFSKVIARSTTYKKLLLTIKGEYDDVIRELQRRENEARRSKTAELKEEIKRWKSSVEQSTWIPGLTVAESVDLEALDRHLKHLEAQKAALLDKKSHRVSLEVKAELEAELQAAERHRDQLQTKNNQLNVLHKRLRFVSGHLHTWEDKKLGPLEELLRSILEDVGQLSVTDDEARGIDTELFEHEEPTGVNESRLRTEYLHRFTELFDSARYEEAALHAARSPRGFLRNLDTMKMFKVGDKLSAALSLHFTRCALEHGATQLLTHAVNTNKLTFCEDLGDVLTEHAQKNRRAADRYLAFASVAYEACGLDRKVALSLCMRGLTHGAASFMKECKDFTAVGVACSTLLADPQQPELALQLLDGFVSRGRGVLEKVILEDSRASVDVWTIVSSLCSKINRVDLSQAIRSVLLDQSGTGALSPDLEGARMMEHIFL
;
A
#
# COMPACT_ATOMS: atom_id res chain seq x y z
N MET A 1 -43.52 -25.65 37.61
CA MET A 1 -44.42 -26.32 38.55
C MET A 1 -44.37 -25.56 39.87
N SER A 2 -45.54 -25.20 40.39
CA SER A 2 -45.83 -24.87 41.78
C SER A 2 -45.62 -23.43 42.26
N GLU A 3 -46.76 -22.75 42.36
CA GLU A 3 -47.07 -21.55 43.13
C GLU A 3 -46.98 -21.77 44.66
N LEU A 4 -46.88 -20.67 45.43
CA LEU A 4 -47.68 -20.24 46.62
C LEU A 4 -46.75 -19.61 47.70
N LYS A 5 -46.87 -18.40 48.28
CA LYS A 5 -47.92 -17.39 48.60
C LYS A 5 -48.10 -17.28 50.14
N HIS A 6 -48.26 -16.04 50.63
CA HIS A 6 -48.64 -15.57 51.98
C HIS A 6 -47.51 -15.45 53.03
N GLY A 7 -47.45 -14.44 53.90
CA GLY A 7 -48.40 -13.38 54.25
C GLY A 7 -48.21 -12.98 55.73
N ASN A 8 -48.76 -11.83 56.10
CA ASN A 8 -49.01 -11.26 57.44
C ASN A 8 -47.88 -10.45 58.11
N SER A 9 -48.04 -9.16 58.42
CA SER A 9 -49.11 -8.36 59.08
C SER A 9 -48.77 -8.08 60.55
N SER A 10 -48.58 -6.79 60.80
CA SER A 10 -48.60 -5.97 62.01
C SER A 10 -49.53 -6.37 63.16
N SER A 11 -49.14 -5.97 64.39
CA SER A 11 -49.90 -5.18 65.41
C SER A 11 -49.48 -5.58 66.84
N SER A 12 -48.91 -4.67 67.65
CA SER A 12 -49.54 -3.71 68.59
C SER A 12 -49.72 -4.26 70.02
N SER A 13 -49.26 -3.54 71.04
CA SER A 13 -49.76 -3.48 72.44
C SER A 13 -48.90 -2.43 73.18
N ASN A 14 -49.37 -1.20 73.45
CA ASN A 14 -50.14 -0.73 74.61
C ASN A 14 -49.50 -1.02 75.98
N GLU A 15 -49.06 0.03 76.70
CA GLU A 15 -49.12 0.19 78.17
C GLU A 15 -49.11 1.71 78.46
N GLU A 16 -50.24 2.36 78.71
CA GLU A 16 -50.95 2.53 80.01
C GLU A 16 -50.12 3.19 81.11
N GLY A 17 -50.44 4.46 81.37
CA GLY A 17 -49.94 5.22 82.51
C GLY A 17 -50.62 4.80 83.81
N GLN A 18 -49.81 4.50 84.82
CA GLN A 18 -50.24 4.35 86.21
C GLN A 18 -49.71 5.52 87.03
N SER A 19 -50.66 6.32 87.54
CA SER A 19 -50.42 7.43 88.48
C SER A 19 -50.02 6.87 89.84
N THR A 20 -48.87 7.28 90.35
CA THR A 20 -48.41 6.98 91.72
C THR A 20 -48.88 8.07 92.69
N PRO A 21 -49.05 7.76 94.00
CA PRO A 21 -49.75 8.62 94.96
C PRO A 21 -48.94 9.87 95.31
N ASP A 22 -49.62 11.02 95.42
CA ASP A 22 -49.06 12.31 95.85
C ASP A 22 -48.34 12.19 97.21
N ILE A 23 -47.02 12.02 97.15
CA ILE A 23 -46.12 12.33 98.25
C ILE A 23 -46.05 13.86 98.29
N LEU A 24 -46.55 14.50 99.36
CA LEU A 24 -46.41 15.94 99.57
C LEU A 24 -44.92 16.30 99.64
N ILE A 25 -44.35 16.69 98.50
CA ILE A 25 -42.97 17.15 98.37
C ILE A 25 -42.89 18.53 99.05
N SER A 26 -42.03 18.69 100.05
CA SER A 26 -41.75 19.99 100.67
C SER A 26 -41.26 21.00 99.60
N ASP A 27 -41.63 22.28 99.71
CA ASP A 27 -41.14 23.36 98.82
C ASP A 27 -39.60 23.39 98.72
N SER A 28 -38.90 22.91 99.74
CA SER A 28 -37.45 22.75 99.73
C SER A 28 -36.99 21.68 98.73
N ASP A 29 -37.72 20.58 98.63
CA ASP A 29 -37.38 19.42 97.83
C ASP A 29 -37.77 19.63 96.37
N GLN A 30 -38.89 20.32 96.10
CA GLN A 30 -39.25 20.73 94.75
C GLN A 30 -38.18 21.66 94.13
N ARG A 31 -37.68 22.63 94.90
CA ARG A 31 -36.56 23.49 94.46
C ARG A 31 -35.27 22.71 94.21
N PHE A 32 -35.00 21.67 94.99
CA PHE A 32 -33.82 20.82 94.79
C PHE A 32 -33.94 19.95 93.54
N PHE A 33 -35.10 19.33 93.31
CA PHE A 33 -35.35 18.57 92.08
C PHE A 33 -35.29 19.47 90.85
N GLN A 34 -35.82 20.70 90.92
CA GLN A 34 -35.68 21.70 89.85
C GLN A 34 -34.20 21.97 89.53
N SER A 35 -33.40 22.28 90.56
CA SER A 35 -31.95 22.52 90.42
C SER A 35 -31.18 21.29 89.91
N LEU A 36 -31.59 20.08 90.32
CA LEU A 36 -30.99 18.83 89.86
C LEU A 36 -31.31 18.55 88.39
N CYS A 37 -32.55 18.80 87.96
CA CYS A 37 -32.98 18.68 86.58
C CYS A 37 -32.26 19.69 85.68
N GLU A 38 -32.13 20.93 86.13
CA GLU A 38 -31.33 21.97 85.45
C GLU A 38 -29.86 21.55 85.33
N PHE A 39 -29.27 21.00 86.39
CA PHE A 39 -27.90 20.47 86.37
C PHE A 39 -27.74 19.34 85.35
N ILE A 40 -28.66 18.35 85.33
CA ILE A 40 -28.60 17.25 84.37
C ILE A 40 -28.75 17.78 82.94
N ALA A 41 -29.65 18.74 82.70
CA ALA A 41 -29.86 19.33 81.38
C ALA A 41 -28.63 20.11 80.89
N HIS A 42 -28.06 20.95 81.75
CA HIS A 42 -26.84 21.71 81.44
C HIS A 42 -25.65 20.78 81.19
N GLU A 43 -25.43 19.78 82.04
CA GLU A 43 -24.29 18.86 81.91
C GLU A 43 -24.39 18.01 80.63
N LYS A 44 -25.60 17.59 80.25
CA LYS A 44 -25.84 16.92 78.97
C LYS A 44 -25.55 17.81 77.77
N GLN A 45 -25.91 19.08 77.84
CA GLN A 45 -25.64 20.05 76.78
C GLN A 45 -24.14 20.37 76.68
N TYR A 46 -23.46 20.54 77.81
CA TYR A 46 -22.02 20.80 77.89
C TYR A 46 -21.20 19.64 77.32
N LEU A 47 -21.56 18.39 77.64
CA LEU A 47 -20.89 17.19 77.14
C LEU A 47 -21.36 16.76 75.75
N GLN A 48 -22.27 17.51 75.12
CA GLN A 48 -22.88 17.19 73.82
C GLN A 48 -23.44 15.76 73.73
N CYS A 49 -24.03 15.28 74.83
CA CYS A 49 -24.62 13.95 74.88
C CYS A 49 -25.78 13.85 73.86
N PRO A 50 -25.83 12.81 73.00
CA PRO A 50 -26.96 12.56 72.11
C PRO A 50 -28.28 12.50 72.89
N GLN A 51 -29.43 12.81 72.27
CA GLN A 51 -30.74 12.73 72.95
C GLN A 51 -31.16 11.28 73.25
N GLU A 52 -30.75 10.30 72.44
CA GLU A 52 -31.04 8.86 72.62
C GLU A 52 -29.78 8.00 72.42
N GLY A 53 -29.72 6.85 73.10
CA GLY A 53 -28.60 5.91 73.04
C GLY A 53 -27.85 5.68 74.36
N ALA A 54 -27.06 4.60 74.40
CA ALA A 54 -26.11 4.31 75.48
C ALA A 54 -24.83 5.11 75.24
N ASP A 55 -24.54 6.08 76.11
CA ASP A 55 -23.34 6.91 76.03
C ASP A 55 -22.65 6.90 77.41
N GLU A 56 -21.35 6.60 77.44
CA GLU A 56 -20.52 6.58 78.65
C GLU A 56 -20.62 7.89 79.43
N LEU A 57 -20.72 9.02 78.72
CA LEU A 57 -20.82 10.35 79.31
C LEU A 57 -22.16 10.54 80.02
N ARG A 58 -23.25 9.97 79.48
CA ARG A 58 -24.59 10.04 80.07
C ARG A 58 -24.64 9.33 81.43
N TYR A 59 -24.03 8.15 81.54
CA TYR A 59 -23.95 7.42 82.81
C TYR A 59 -23.17 8.21 83.87
N SER A 60 -22.09 8.91 83.47
CA SER A 60 -21.32 9.76 84.38
C SER A 60 -22.14 10.94 84.93
N VAL A 61 -22.97 11.58 84.08
CA VAL A 61 -23.88 12.67 84.49
C VAL A 61 -24.91 12.16 85.51
N TYR A 62 -25.58 11.05 85.20
CA TYR A 62 -26.59 10.49 86.11
C TYR A 62 -25.98 9.97 87.41
N ARG A 63 -24.79 9.35 87.37
CA ARG A 63 -24.03 8.94 88.56
C ARG A 63 -23.71 10.13 89.48
N THR A 64 -23.35 11.26 88.88
CA THR A 64 -23.06 12.51 89.61
C THR A 64 -24.34 13.10 90.21
N ALA A 65 -25.44 13.13 89.45
CA ALA A 65 -26.74 13.56 89.94
C ALA A 65 -27.25 12.70 91.09
N PHE A 66 -27.15 11.37 90.98
CA PHE A 66 -27.51 10.42 92.03
C PHE A 66 -26.67 10.62 93.29
N SER A 67 -25.39 10.95 93.14
CA SER A 67 -24.50 11.28 94.27
C SER A 67 -24.95 12.55 94.99
N LYS A 68 -25.45 13.57 94.26
CA LYS A 68 -26.04 14.79 94.85
C LYS A 68 -27.33 14.48 95.63
N VAL A 69 -28.16 13.54 95.16
CA VAL A 69 -29.37 13.08 95.88
C VAL A 69 -29.00 12.37 97.18
N ILE A 70 -28.01 11.49 97.16
CA ILE A 70 -27.51 10.79 98.37
C ILE A 70 -26.96 11.78 99.40
N ALA A 71 -26.28 12.85 98.96
CA ALA A 71 -25.70 13.84 99.85
C ALA A 71 -26.75 14.61 100.67
N ARG A 72 -27.97 14.78 100.12
CA ARG A 72 -29.07 15.51 100.76
C ARG A 72 -30.00 14.62 101.60
N SER A 73 -30.08 13.31 101.31
CA SER A 73 -30.94 12.38 102.04
C SER A 73 -30.33 11.95 103.38
N THR A 74 -31.08 12.13 104.48
CA THR A 74 -30.69 11.70 105.83
C THR A 74 -31.32 10.36 106.24
N THR A 75 -32.58 10.11 105.88
CA THR A 75 -33.35 8.92 106.33
C THR A 75 -33.11 7.68 105.47
N TYR A 76 -33.05 7.83 104.15
CA TYR A 76 -32.98 6.71 103.19
C TYR A 76 -31.56 6.49 102.62
N LYS A 77 -30.55 7.13 103.23
CA LYS A 77 -29.17 7.17 102.72
C LYS A 77 -28.56 5.79 102.47
N LYS A 78 -28.79 4.83 103.37
CA LYS A 78 -28.27 3.46 103.25
C LYS A 78 -28.86 2.72 102.05
N LEU A 79 -30.18 2.84 101.83
CA LEU A 79 -30.88 2.23 100.70
C LEU A 79 -30.42 2.85 99.37
N LEU A 80 -30.28 4.18 99.31
CA LEU A 80 -29.80 4.87 98.11
C LEU A 80 -28.34 4.53 97.77
N LEU A 81 -27.49 4.27 98.78
CA LEU A 81 -26.12 3.78 98.54
C LEU A 81 -26.11 2.36 97.96
N THR A 82 -26.99 1.47 98.43
CA THR A 82 -27.14 0.12 97.86
C THR A 82 -27.61 0.20 96.41
N ILE A 83 -28.67 0.98 96.13
CA ILE A 83 -29.19 1.18 94.77
C ILE A 83 -28.12 1.79 93.86
N LYS A 84 -27.35 2.78 94.35
CA LYS A 84 -26.22 3.35 93.59
C LYS A 84 -25.15 2.30 93.32
N GLY A 85 -24.84 1.43 94.28
CA GLY A 85 -23.90 0.34 94.11
C GLY A 85 -24.32 -0.60 92.98
N GLU A 86 -25.56 -1.07 93.01
CA GLU A 86 -26.14 -1.93 91.97
C GLU A 86 -26.16 -1.23 90.60
N TYR A 87 -26.52 0.06 90.56
CA TYR A 87 -26.48 0.85 89.32
C TYR A 87 -25.06 0.99 88.76
N ASP A 88 -24.08 1.28 89.62
CA ASP A 88 -22.67 1.38 89.24
C ASP A 88 -22.11 0.01 88.78
N ASP A 89 -22.57 -1.10 89.36
CA ASP A 89 -22.23 -2.47 88.94
C ASP A 89 -22.79 -2.81 87.54
N VAL A 90 -24.06 -2.49 87.30
CA VAL A 90 -24.71 -2.70 85.99
C VAL A 90 -24.02 -1.87 84.90
N ILE A 91 -23.66 -0.61 85.18
CA ILE A 91 -22.92 0.22 84.24
C ILE A 91 -21.55 -0.41 83.91
N ARG A 92 -20.81 -0.86 84.92
CA ARG A 92 -19.50 -1.51 84.72
C ARG A 92 -19.63 -2.74 83.82
N GLU A 93 -20.65 -3.56 84.05
CA GLU A 93 -20.88 -4.77 83.27
C GLU A 93 -21.29 -4.47 81.82
N LEU A 94 -22.11 -3.45 81.59
CA LEU A 94 -22.46 -2.99 80.25
C LEU A 94 -21.23 -2.46 79.50
N GLN A 95 -20.42 -1.62 80.15
CA GLN A 95 -19.17 -1.11 79.59
C GLN A 95 -18.17 -2.23 79.29
N ARG A 96 -18.10 -3.26 80.13
CA ARG A 96 -17.25 -4.43 79.89
C ARG A 96 -17.67 -5.18 78.62
N ARG A 97 -18.97 -5.48 78.48
CA ARG A 97 -19.51 -6.19 77.30
C ARG A 97 -19.33 -5.40 76.00
N GLU A 98 -19.56 -4.10 76.04
CA GLU A 98 -19.35 -3.23 74.88
C GLU A 98 -17.88 -3.17 74.48
N ASN A 99 -16.98 -3.03 75.45
CA ASN A 99 -15.53 -3.04 75.19
C ASN A 99 -15.03 -4.39 74.68
N GLU A 100 -15.58 -5.50 75.16
CA GLU A 100 -15.29 -6.85 74.64
C GLU A 100 -15.81 -7.05 73.23
N ALA A 101 -17.04 -6.62 72.93
CA ALA A 101 -17.59 -6.67 71.58
C ALA A 101 -16.79 -5.80 70.60
N ARG A 102 -16.37 -4.61 71.04
CA ARG A 102 -15.50 -3.71 70.26
C ARG A 102 -14.12 -4.34 70.05
N ARG A 103 -13.53 -4.94 71.08
CA ARG A 103 -12.25 -5.67 70.97
C ARG A 103 -12.36 -6.85 70.01
N SER A 104 -13.42 -7.65 70.09
CA SER A 104 -13.70 -8.78 69.18
C SER A 104 -13.79 -8.30 67.74
N LYS A 105 -14.63 -7.29 67.47
CA LYS A 105 -14.76 -6.68 66.13
C LYS A 105 -13.41 -6.16 65.61
N THR A 106 -12.63 -5.48 66.46
CA THR A 106 -11.30 -4.99 66.04
C THR A 106 -10.29 -6.12 65.83
N ALA A 107 -10.41 -7.24 66.55
CA ALA A 107 -9.56 -8.41 66.37
C ALA A 107 -9.94 -9.17 65.10
N GLU A 108 -11.24 -9.35 64.83
CA GLU A 108 -11.79 -9.92 63.60
C GLU A 108 -11.36 -9.09 62.38
N LEU A 109 -11.56 -7.77 62.41
CA LEU A 109 -11.07 -6.86 61.37
C LEU A 109 -9.54 -6.96 61.17
N LYS A 110 -8.77 -7.07 62.26
CA LYS A 110 -7.31 -7.23 62.17
C LYS A 110 -6.90 -8.57 61.56
N GLU A 111 -7.57 -9.66 61.93
CA GLU A 111 -7.31 -10.99 61.35
C GLU A 111 -7.77 -11.07 59.89
N GLU A 112 -8.88 -10.43 59.52
CA GLU A 112 -9.28 -10.26 58.13
C GLU A 112 -8.25 -9.45 57.35
N ILE A 113 -7.81 -8.29 57.86
CA ILE A 113 -6.75 -7.47 57.24
C ILE A 113 -5.45 -8.27 57.11
N LYS A 114 -5.08 -9.06 58.13
CA LYS A 114 -3.89 -9.92 58.10
C LYS A 114 -4.03 -11.05 57.08
N ARG A 115 -5.22 -11.65 56.96
CA ARG A 115 -5.55 -12.66 55.95
C ARG A 115 -5.52 -12.08 54.54
N TRP A 116 -6.08 -10.88 54.34
CA TRP A 116 -5.99 -10.12 53.10
C TRP A 116 -4.53 -9.79 52.76
N LYS A 117 -3.74 -9.28 53.72
CA LYS A 117 -2.31 -8.97 53.51
C LYS A 117 -1.49 -10.21 53.17
N SER A 118 -1.67 -11.31 53.90
CA SER A 118 -1.00 -12.58 53.59
C SER A 118 -1.43 -13.17 52.25
N SER A 119 -2.69 -12.99 51.84
CA SER A 119 -3.18 -13.41 50.52
C SER A 119 -2.64 -12.53 49.38
N VAL A 120 -2.44 -11.24 49.65
CA VAL A 120 -1.85 -10.25 48.74
C VAL A 120 -0.34 -10.47 48.60
N GLU A 121 0.36 -10.82 49.67
CA GLU A 121 1.79 -11.14 49.68
C GLU A 121 2.11 -12.47 48.98
N GLN A 122 1.16 -13.42 48.98
CA GLN A 122 1.25 -14.68 48.22
C GLN A 122 0.85 -14.53 46.75
N SER A 123 0.24 -13.41 46.38
CA SER A 123 -0.15 -13.11 45.00
C SER A 123 0.96 -12.28 44.35
N THR A 124 1.73 -12.89 43.46
CA THR A 124 2.58 -12.15 42.52
C THR A 124 1.67 -11.32 41.62
N TRP A 125 1.53 -10.02 41.93
CA TRP A 125 0.70 -9.09 41.15
C TRP A 125 1.10 -9.05 39.67
N ILE A 126 2.37 -9.36 39.37
CA ILE A 126 2.92 -9.51 38.02
C ILE A 126 3.82 -10.78 38.01
N PRO A 127 3.59 -11.75 37.11
CA PRO A 127 4.44 -12.93 37.00
C PRO A 127 5.91 -12.55 36.77
N GLY A 128 6.80 -12.96 37.67
CA GLY A 128 8.25 -12.70 37.58
C GLY A 128 8.77 -11.53 38.40
N LEU A 129 7.91 -10.79 39.12
CA LEU A 129 8.31 -9.72 40.05
C LEU A 129 7.92 -10.04 41.50
N THR A 130 8.73 -9.59 42.46
CA THR A 130 8.39 -9.66 43.88
C THR A 130 7.44 -8.52 44.28
N VAL A 131 6.71 -8.69 45.39
CA VAL A 131 5.72 -7.70 45.87
C VAL A 131 6.37 -6.33 46.19
N ALA A 132 7.62 -6.32 46.64
CA ALA A 132 8.39 -5.09 46.86
C ALA A 132 8.73 -4.36 45.54
N GLU A 133 9.04 -5.12 44.48
CA GLU A 133 9.35 -4.57 43.16
C GLU A 133 8.09 -4.10 42.41
N SER A 134 6.92 -4.65 42.74
CA SER A 134 5.64 -4.22 42.11
C SER A 134 5.11 -2.86 42.59
N VAL A 135 5.65 -2.32 43.68
CA VAL A 135 5.29 -1.00 44.23
C VAL A 135 6.34 0.06 43.89
N ASP A 136 7.54 -0.37 43.49
CA ASP A 136 8.63 0.51 43.03
C ASP A 136 8.47 0.85 41.54
N LEU A 137 8.32 2.14 41.23
CA LEU A 137 8.18 2.64 39.87
C LEU A 137 9.42 2.34 38.99
N GLU A 138 10.62 2.37 39.58
CA GLU A 138 11.86 2.11 38.83
C GLU A 138 12.04 0.62 38.53
N ALA A 139 11.68 -0.27 39.46
CA ALA A 139 11.64 -1.71 39.22
C ALA A 139 10.60 -2.10 38.17
N LEU A 140 9.43 -1.43 38.18
CA LEU A 140 8.38 -1.66 37.20
C LEU A 140 8.78 -1.18 35.79
N ASP A 141 9.45 -0.02 35.67
CA ASP A 141 9.98 0.49 34.39
C ASP A 141 11.08 -0.44 33.82
N ARG A 142 11.99 -0.93 34.67
CA ARG A 142 13.00 -1.91 34.27
C ARG A 142 12.35 -3.21 33.78
N HIS A 143 11.30 -3.68 34.45
CA HIS A 143 10.59 -4.89 34.04
C HIS A 143 9.80 -4.69 32.74
N LEU A 144 9.14 -3.55 32.56
CA LEU A 144 8.46 -3.21 31.32
C LEU A 144 9.43 -3.22 30.13
N LYS A 145 10.59 -2.55 30.27
CA LYS A 145 11.66 -2.57 29.26
C LYS A 145 12.16 -3.98 28.96
N HIS A 146 12.28 -4.82 29.98
CA HIS A 146 12.65 -6.23 29.79
C HIS A 146 11.61 -7.01 28.97
N LEU A 147 10.32 -6.86 29.31
CA LEU A 147 9.21 -7.51 28.58
C LEU A 147 9.09 -6.99 27.15
N GLU A 148 9.30 -5.70 26.92
CA GLU A 148 9.33 -5.10 25.58
C GLU A 148 10.49 -5.66 24.75
N ALA A 149 11.69 -5.75 25.32
CA ALA A 149 12.84 -6.37 24.67
C ALA A 149 12.62 -7.86 24.38
N GLN A 150 12.00 -8.59 25.32
CA GLN A 150 11.67 -10.00 25.12
C GLN A 150 10.62 -10.19 24.02
N LYS A 151 9.58 -9.35 23.98
CA LYS A 151 8.59 -9.33 22.91
C LYS A 151 9.24 -9.02 21.56
N ALA A 152 10.11 -8.02 21.48
CA ALA A 152 10.83 -7.67 20.26
C ALA A 152 11.69 -8.85 19.77
N ALA A 153 12.45 -9.49 20.66
CA ALA A 153 13.27 -10.66 20.33
C ALA A 153 12.42 -11.87 19.87
N LEU A 154 11.21 -12.05 20.42
CA LEU A 154 10.30 -13.12 19.99
C LEU A 154 9.63 -12.80 18.64
N LEU A 155 9.27 -11.55 18.38
CA LEU A 155 8.75 -11.12 17.08
C LEU A 155 9.80 -11.23 15.99
N ASP A 156 11.05 -10.85 16.29
CA ASP A 156 12.20 -11.05 15.40
C ASP A 156 12.45 -12.55 15.14
N LYS A 157 12.45 -13.39 16.19
CA LYS A 157 12.53 -14.86 15.99
C LYS A 157 11.36 -15.42 15.18
N LYS A 158 10.18 -14.81 15.26
CA LYS A 158 9.00 -15.20 14.47
C LYS A 158 9.12 -14.75 13.02
N SER A 159 9.67 -13.56 12.73
CA SER A 159 9.88 -13.09 11.35
C SER A 159 10.89 -13.94 10.59
N HIS A 160 11.82 -14.61 11.29
CA HIS A 160 12.80 -15.52 10.70
C HIS A 160 12.30 -16.97 10.57
N ARG A 161 11.05 -17.28 10.92
CA ARG A 161 10.48 -18.63 10.85
C ARG A 161 9.32 -18.70 9.86
N VAL A 162 9.46 -19.58 8.89
CA VAL A 162 8.39 -19.98 7.97
C VAL A 162 7.69 -21.21 8.54
N SER A 163 6.37 -21.34 8.35
CA SER A 163 5.63 -22.53 8.78
C SER A 163 6.19 -23.78 8.09
N LEU A 164 6.21 -24.90 8.81
CA LEU A 164 6.73 -26.16 8.27
C LEU A 164 5.97 -26.62 7.02
N GLU A 165 4.68 -26.31 6.95
CA GLU A 165 3.83 -26.57 5.78
C GLU A 165 4.31 -25.80 4.54
N VAL A 166 4.56 -24.49 4.67
CA VAL A 166 5.06 -23.66 3.55
C VAL A 166 6.47 -24.08 3.13
N LYS A 167 7.31 -24.49 4.08
CA LYS A 167 8.64 -25.04 3.76
C LYS A 167 8.53 -26.33 2.94
N ALA A 168 7.67 -27.26 3.34
CA ALA A 168 7.48 -28.52 2.63
C ALA A 168 6.88 -28.31 1.22
N GLU A 169 5.96 -27.35 1.08
CA GLU A 169 5.39 -26.96 -0.22
C GLU A 169 6.47 -26.39 -1.16
N LEU A 170 7.29 -25.46 -0.67
CA LEU A 170 8.40 -24.89 -1.45
C LEU A 170 9.46 -25.95 -1.82
N GLU A 171 9.75 -26.91 -0.94
CA GLU A 171 10.66 -28.02 -1.26
C GLU A 171 10.07 -28.95 -2.35
N ALA A 172 8.75 -29.19 -2.32
CA ALA A 172 8.07 -29.97 -3.35
C ALA A 172 8.06 -29.23 -4.70
N GLU A 173 7.79 -27.92 -4.70
CA GLU A 173 7.87 -27.06 -5.89
C GLU A 173 9.28 -27.03 -6.47
N LEU A 174 10.31 -26.89 -5.62
CA LEU A 174 11.71 -26.92 -6.05
C LEU A 174 12.05 -28.24 -6.74
N GLN A 175 11.67 -29.38 -6.16
CA GLN A 175 11.89 -30.68 -6.78
C GLN A 175 11.10 -30.85 -8.09
N ALA A 176 9.89 -30.33 -8.18
CA ALA A 176 9.12 -30.35 -9.43
C ALA A 176 9.79 -29.51 -10.52
N ALA A 177 10.33 -28.34 -10.17
CA ALA A 177 11.08 -27.49 -11.07
C ALA A 177 12.40 -28.13 -11.54
N GLU A 178 13.12 -28.81 -10.65
CA GLU A 178 14.33 -29.57 -11.00
C GLU A 178 14.01 -30.69 -12.00
N ARG A 179 12.99 -31.51 -11.72
CA ARG A 179 12.54 -32.56 -12.65
C ARG A 179 12.15 -31.98 -14.01
N HIS A 180 11.46 -30.84 -14.01
CA HIS A 180 11.08 -30.16 -15.25
C HIS A 180 12.30 -29.64 -16.03
N ARG A 181 13.30 -29.08 -15.34
CA ARG A 181 14.57 -28.65 -15.95
C ARG A 181 15.28 -29.85 -16.60
N ASP A 182 15.37 -30.97 -15.92
CA ASP A 182 16.07 -32.16 -16.43
C ASP A 182 15.35 -32.77 -17.66
N GLN A 183 14.00 -32.71 -17.67
CA GLN A 183 13.20 -33.07 -18.84
C GLN A 183 13.46 -32.13 -20.02
N LEU A 184 13.48 -30.80 -19.78
CA LEU A 184 13.79 -29.82 -20.82
C LEU A 184 15.22 -29.99 -21.35
N GLN A 185 16.20 -30.27 -20.48
CA GLN A 185 17.57 -30.54 -20.88
C GLN A 185 17.66 -31.78 -21.79
N THR A 186 16.92 -32.85 -21.46
CA THR A 186 16.86 -34.04 -22.31
C THR A 186 16.27 -33.74 -23.69
N LYS A 187 15.17 -32.98 -23.75
CA LYS A 187 14.56 -32.55 -25.02
C LYS A 187 15.48 -31.63 -25.82
N ASN A 188 16.18 -30.72 -25.15
CA ASN A 188 17.14 -29.82 -25.79
C ASN A 188 18.29 -30.61 -26.42
N ASN A 189 18.82 -31.61 -25.73
CA ASN A 189 19.85 -32.50 -26.27
C ASN A 189 19.34 -33.24 -27.52
N GLN A 190 18.09 -33.74 -27.50
CA GLN A 190 17.48 -34.38 -28.66
C GLN A 190 17.34 -33.42 -29.85
N LEU A 191 16.86 -32.19 -29.61
CA LEU A 191 16.73 -31.16 -30.64
C LEU A 191 18.08 -30.75 -31.22
N ASN A 192 19.12 -30.66 -30.39
CA ASN A 192 20.47 -30.33 -30.85
C ASN A 192 21.03 -31.42 -31.78
N VAL A 193 20.82 -32.70 -31.45
CA VAL A 193 21.19 -33.82 -32.34
C VAL A 193 20.43 -33.75 -33.67
N LEU A 194 19.14 -33.44 -33.63
CA LEU A 194 18.34 -33.27 -34.86
C LEU A 194 18.83 -32.10 -35.71
N HIS A 195 19.14 -30.97 -35.08
CA HIS A 195 19.67 -29.78 -35.74
C HIS A 195 21.04 -30.04 -36.38
N LYS A 196 21.93 -30.76 -35.68
CA LYS A 196 23.22 -31.24 -36.21
C LYS A 196 23.04 -32.03 -37.51
N ARG A 197 22.16 -33.03 -37.47
CA ARG A 197 21.87 -33.89 -38.64
C ARG A 197 21.29 -33.08 -39.79
N LEU A 198 20.36 -32.18 -39.50
CA LEU A 198 19.72 -31.33 -40.52
C LEU A 198 20.73 -30.37 -41.17
N ARG A 199 21.59 -29.73 -40.37
CA ARG A 199 22.64 -28.83 -40.85
C ARG A 199 23.64 -29.59 -41.72
N PHE A 200 24.06 -30.79 -41.31
CA PHE A 200 24.94 -31.65 -42.09
C PHE A 200 24.34 -31.95 -43.46
N VAL A 201 23.10 -32.46 -43.50
CA VAL A 201 22.38 -32.73 -44.75
C VAL A 201 22.24 -31.47 -45.61
N SER A 202 21.86 -30.35 -45.02
CA SER A 202 21.70 -29.07 -45.72
C SER A 202 23.01 -28.56 -46.33
N GLY A 203 24.12 -28.69 -45.61
CA GLY A 203 25.44 -28.30 -46.12
C GLY A 203 25.86 -29.13 -47.33
N HIS A 204 25.66 -30.45 -47.26
CA HIS A 204 25.98 -31.34 -48.39
C HIS A 204 25.07 -31.09 -49.60
N LEU A 205 23.77 -30.86 -49.40
CA LEU A 205 22.85 -30.50 -50.49
C LEU A 205 23.25 -29.19 -51.18
N HIS A 206 23.67 -28.18 -50.41
CA HIS A 206 24.13 -26.92 -50.96
C HIS A 206 25.41 -27.09 -51.80
N THR A 207 26.38 -27.88 -51.30
CA THR A 207 27.60 -28.18 -52.08
C THR A 207 27.33 -28.99 -53.34
N TRP A 208 26.31 -29.85 -53.34
CA TRP A 208 25.88 -30.59 -54.54
C TRP A 208 25.20 -29.67 -55.55
N GLU A 209 24.35 -28.75 -55.09
CA GLU A 209 23.69 -27.76 -55.93
C GLU A 209 24.72 -26.86 -56.65
N ASP A 210 25.78 -26.45 -55.93
CA ASP A 210 26.86 -25.63 -56.48
C ASP A 210 27.79 -26.37 -57.45
N LYS A 211 28.14 -27.64 -57.16
CA LYS A 211 29.19 -28.38 -57.89
C LYS A 211 28.68 -29.48 -58.83
N LYS A 212 27.39 -29.82 -58.78
CA LYS A 212 26.74 -30.93 -59.53
C LYS A 212 27.55 -32.23 -59.54
N LEU A 213 28.03 -32.64 -58.37
CA LEU A 213 28.77 -33.89 -58.18
C LEU A 213 27.82 -35.10 -58.27
N GLY A 214 27.62 -35.63 -59.48
CA GLY A 214 27.00 -36.94 -59.72
C GLY A 214 25.49 -37.07 -59.40
N PRO A 215 24.94 -38.30 -59.56
CA PRO A 215 23.53 -38.59 -59.27
C PRO A 215 23.22 -38.39 -57.78
N LEU A 216 22.13 -37.68 -57.49
CA LEU A 216 21.69 -37.35 -56.12
C LEU A 216 21.54 -38.59 -55.23
N GLU A 217 21.19 -39.74 -55.80
CA GLU A 217 20.97 -41.01 -55.10
C GLU A 217 22.26 -41.62 -54.51
N GLU A 218 23.43 -41.39 -55.11
CA GLU A 218 24.71 -41.84 -54.55
C GLU A 218 25.18 -40.93 -53.42
N LEU A 219 24.98 -39.62 -53.56
CA LEU A 219 25.28 -38.64 -52.53
C LEU A 219 24.38 -38.83 -51.30
N LEU A 220 23.07 -39.02 -51.50
CA LEU A 220 22.12 -39.28 -50.41
C LEU A 220 22.46 -40.59 -49.67
N ARG A 221 22.96 -41.61 -50.38
CA ARG A 221 23.40 -42.87 -49.77
C ARG A 221 24.63 -42.67 -48.89
N SER A 222 25.63 -41.93 -49.37
CA SER A 222 26.80 -41.53 -48.59
C SER A 222 26.42 -40.71 -47.35
N ILE A 223 25.55 -39.70 -47.52
CA ILE A 223 25.08 -38.84 -46.42
C ILE A 223 24.34 -39.66 -45.36
N LEU A 224 23.52 -40.64 -45.77
CA LEU A 224 22.78 -41.50 -44.83
C LEU A 224 23.72 -42.45 -44.05
N GLU A 225 24.79 -42.94 -44.68
CA GLU A 225 25.83 -43.72 -44.00
C GLU A 225 26.63 -42.86 -43.00
N ASP A 226 26.96 -41.63 -43.36
CA ASP A 226 27.71 -40.68 -42.51
C ASP A 226 26.86 -40.16 -41.33
N VAL A 227 25.56 -39.87 -41.56
CA VAL A 227 24.61 -39.46 -40.51
C VAL A 227 24.35 -40.57 -39.50
N GLY A 228 24.46 -41.84 -39.92
CA GLY A 228 24.40 -43.01 -39.04
C GLY A 228 25.59 -43.14 -38.11
N GLN A 229 26.76 -42.62 -38.50
CA GLN A 229 28.01 -42.64 -37.71
C GLN A 229 28.17 -41.43 -36.79
N LEU A 230 27.36 -40.37 -36.93
CA LEU A 230 27.17 -39.34 -35.90
C LEU A 230 26.38 -39.92 -34.69
N SER A 231 26.93 -40.94 -34.05
CA SER A 231 26.53 -41.33 -32.70
C SER A 231 27.12 -40.32 -31.73
N VAL A 232 26.28 -39.82 -30.84
CA VAL A 232 26.58 -38.86 -29.77
C VAL A 232 27.82 -39.30 -28.99
N THR A 233 28.98 -38.78 -29.35
CA THR A 233 30.11 -38.67 -28.43
C THR A 233 29.92 -37.35 -27.67
N ASP A 234 29.92 -37.44 -26.34
CA ASP A 234 29.72 -36.30 -25.43
C ASP A 234 30.73 -35.16 -25.64
N ASP A 235 31.85 -35.41 -26.33
CA ASP A 235 32.90 -34.42 -26.58
C ASP A 235 32.53 -33.36 -27.63
N GLU A 236 31.57 -33.63 -28.52
CA GLU A 236 31.17 -32.67 -29.57
C GLU A 236 29.87 -31.92 -29.26
N ALA A 237 29.22 -32.20 -28.13
CA ALA A 237 28.12 -31.35 -27.64
C ALA A 237 28.59 -29.90 -27.39
N ARG A 238 29.91 -29.71 -27.16
CA ARG A 238 30.52 -28.39 -27.02
C ARG A 238 30.68 -27.67 -28.37
N GLY A 239 30.94 -28.37 -29.47
CA GLY A 239 31.35 -27.73 -30.73
C GLY A 239 30.37 -26.71 -31.31
N ILE A 240 29.05 -26.86 -31.09
CA ILE A 240 28.06 -25.87 -31.57
C ILE A 240 27.92 -24.67 -30.63
N ASP A 241 28.10 -24.86 -29.32
CA ASP A 241 28.13 -23.76 -28.36
C ASP A 241 29.46 -22.98 -28.43
N THR A 242 30.52 -23.60 -28.97
CA THR A 242 31.87 -23.01 -29.00
C THR A 242 31.98 -21.93 -30.08
N GLU A 243 31.40 -22.12 -31.28
CA GLU A 243 31.55 -21.16 -32.40
C GLU A 243 30.82 -19.81 -32.22
N LEU A 244 29.88 -19.70 -31.28
CA LEU A 244 29.17 -18.44 -30.98
C LEU A 244 29.80 -17.64 -29.83
N PHE A 245 30.75 -18.22 -29.09
CA PHE A 245 31.41 -17.61 -27.94
C PHE A 245 32.92 -17.90 -27.88
N GLU A 246 33.59 -17.99 -29.03
CA GLU A 246 35.06 -18.01 -29.07
C GLU A 246 35.65 -16.64 -28.71
N HIS A 247 35.61 -16.31 -27.43
CA HIS A 247 36.67 -15.51 -26.80
C HIS A 247 37.06 -16.21 -25.49
N GLU A 248 38.03 -17.12 -25.65
CA GLU A 248 38.88 -17.76 -24.65
C GLU A 248 38.19 -18.37 -23.42
N GLU A 249 37.87 -19.66 -23.49
CA GLU A 249 37.67 -20.49 -22.29
C GLU A 249 38.98 -21.22 -21.91
N PRO A 250 39.60 -20.93 -20.76
CA PRO A 250 40.66 -21.76 -20.20
C PRO A 250 40.08 -22.83 -19.25
N THR A 251 40.59 -24.04 -19.42
CA THR A 251 40.23 -25.26 -18.69
C THR A 251 40.53 -25.18 -17.19
N GLY A 252 39.54 -25.57 -16.37
CA GLY A 252 39.61 -26.26 -15.07
C GLY A 252 40.39 -25.62 -13.90
N VAL A 253 41.64 -25.24 -14.10
CA VAL A 253 42.55 -24.77 -13.03
C VAL A 253 42.56 -23.23 -12.94
N ASN A 254 42.14 -22.55 -14.00
CA ASN A 254 42.17 -21.08 -14.10
C ASN A 254 40.82 -20.39 -13.85
N GLU A 255 39.73 -21.13 -13.62
CA GLU A 255 38.40 -20.52 -13.39
C GLU A 255 38.40 -19.56 -12.19
N SER A 256 39.12 -19.88 -11.10
CA SER A 256 39.19 -19.01 -9.92
C SER A 256 39.96 -17.72 -10.19
N ARG A 257 41.07 -17.79 -10.94
CA ARG A 257 41.88 -16.62 -11.30
C ARG A 257 41.15 -15.72 -12.29
N LEU A 258 40.55 -16.29 -13.35
CA LEU A 258 39.76 -15.51 -14.31
C LEU A 258 38.53 -14.88 -13.66
N ARG A 259 37.84 -15.58 -12.75
CA ARG A 259 36.71 -14.99 -12.00
C ARG A 259 37.18 -13.82 -11.13
N THR A 260 38.34 -13.97 -10.49
CA THR A 260 38.92 -12.89 -9.66
C THR A 260 39.32 -11.70 -10.51
N GLU A 261 39.90 -11.93 -11.69
CA GLU A 261 40.29 -10.88 -12.63
C GLU A 261 39.06 -10.18 -13.24
N TYR A 262 38.04 -10.94 -13.64
CA TYR A 262 36.77 -10.40 -14.13
C TYR A 262 36.07 -9.56 -13.07
N LEU A 263 36.07 -10.01 -11.82
CA LEU A 263 35.50 -9.29 -10.69
C LEU A 263 36.30 -8.02 -10.40
N HIS A 264 37.63 -8.10 -10.35
CA HIS A 264 38.48 -6.94 -10.13
C HIS A 264 38.24 -5.86 -11.19
N ARG A 265 38.17 -6.25 -12.46
CA ARG A 265 37.90 -5.31 -13.56
C ARG A 265 36.49 -4.74 -13.51
N PHE A 266 35.50 -5.53 -13.09
CA PHE A 266 34.16 -5.03 -12.83
C PHE A 266 34.16 -3.97 -11.73
N THR A 267 34.79 -4.28 -10.59
CA THR A 267 34.89 -3.37 -9.45
C THR A 267 35.64 -2.09 -9.82
N GLU A 268 36.75 -2.19 -10.56
CA GLU A 268 37.51 -1.02 -11.04
C GLU A 268 36.67 -0.12 -11.95
N LEU A 269 35.94 -0.69 -12.91
CA LEU A 269 35.03 0.07 -13.80
C LEU A 269 33.90 0.72 -13.00
N PHE A 270 33.37 0.00 -12.01
CA PHE A 270 32.29 0.47 -11.15
C PHE A 270 32.74 1.61 -10.22
N ASP A 271 33.91 1.47 -9.58
CA ASP A 271 34.53 2.50 -8.72
C ASP A 271 34.96 3.73 -9.51
N SER A 272 35.34 3.54 -10.78
CA SER A 272 35.65 4.63 -11.72
C SER A 272 34.40 5.31 -12.30
N ALA A 273 33.20 4.99 -11.82
CA ALA A 273 31.91 5.48 -12.29
C ALA A 273 31.62 5.26 -13.80
N ARG A 274 32.31 4.31 -14.43
CA ARG A 274 32.10 3.91 -15.84
C ARG A 274 31.02 2.84 -15.91
N TYR A 275 29.81 3.20 -15.49
CA TYR A 275 28.71 2.25 -15.27
C TYR A 275 28.29 1.53 -16.56
N GLU A 276 28.35 2.19 -17.71
CA GLU A 276 28.04 1.57 -19.01
C GLU A 276 29.03 0.44 -19.34
N GLU A 277 30.32 0.68 -19.16
CA GLU A 277 31.36 -0.30 -19.41
C GLU A 277 31.35 -1.41 -18.37
N ALA A 278 31.07 -1.09 -17.10
CA ALA A 278 30.87 -2.07 -16.04
C ALA A 278 29.68 -2.99 -16.35
N ALA A 279 28.56 -2.43 -16.84
CA ALA A 279 27.39 -3.20 -17.23
C ALA A 279 27.67 -4.10 -18.44
N LEU A 280 28.38 -3.58 -19.45
CA LEU A 280 28.78 -4.36 -20.62
C LEU A 280 29.74 -5.50 -20.24
N HIS A 281 30.71 -5.22 -19.37
CA HIS A 281 31.65 -6.21 -18.83
C HIS A 281 30.93 -7.29 -18.01
N ALA A 282 29.92 -6.91 -17.22
CA ALA A 282 29.08 -7.87 -16.51
C ALA A 282 28.21 -8.72 -17.46
N ALA A 283 27.66 -8.11 -18.53
CA ALA A 283 26.86 -8.82 -19.54
C ALA A 283 27.69 -9.84 -20.34
N ARG A 284 28.96 -9.53 -20.61
CA ARG A 284 29.93 -10.39 -21.31
C ARG A 284 30.63 -11.39 -20.39
N SER A 285 30.27 -11.44 -19.12
CA SER A 285 30.91 -12.31 -18.14
C SER A 285 30.79 -13.80 -18.52
N PRO A 286 31.90 -14.56 -18.52
CA PRO A 286 31.91 -15.99 -18.83
C PRO A 286 30.91 -16.75 -17.96
N ARG A 287 30.14 -17.64 -18.59
CA ARG A 287 29.04 -18.41 -17.96
C ARG A 287 28.01 -17.56 -17.21
N GLY A 288 27.99 -16.24 -17.42
CA GLY A 288 27.14 -15.32 -16.69
C GLY A 288 27.49 -15.14 -15.22
N PHE A 289 28.76 -15.32 -14.82
CA PHE A 289 29.20 -15.17 -13.44
C PHE A 289 28.77 -13.84 -12.79
N LEU A 290 28.89 -12.73 -13.52
CA LEU A 290 28.43 -11.40 -13.07
C LEU A 290 26.98 -11.08 -13.46
N ARG A 291 26.26 -11.98 -14.15
CA ARG A 291 24.84 -11.82 -14.47
C ARG A 291 23.96 -12.35 -13.34
N ASN A 292 24.24 -11.89 -12.12
CA ASN A 292 23.57 -12.31 -10.90
C ASN A 292 22.77 -11.16 -10.27
N LEU A 293 21.87 -11.49 -9.35
CA LEU A 293 20.97 -10.52 -8.72
C LEU A 293 21.73 -9.44 -7.94
N ASP A 294 22.89 -9.77 -7.36
CA ASP A 294 23.68 -8.84 -6.58
C ASP A 294 24.35 -7.79 -7.47
N THR A 295 24.90 -8.21 -8.61
CA THR A 295 25.43 -7.30 -9.63
C THR A 295 24.32 -6.41 -10.17
N MET A 296 23.13 -6.97 -10.44
CA MET A 296 21.97 -6.18 -10.87
C MET A 296 21.51 -5.18 -9.79
N LYS A 297 21.60 -5.53 -8.50
CA LYS A 297 21.33 -4.62 -7.38
C LYS A 297 22.37 -3.51 -7.26
N MET A 298 23.63 -3.74 -7.66
CA MET A 298 24.63 -2.67 -7.71
C MET A 298 24.21 -1.60 -8.74
N PHE A 299 23.56 -1.99 -9.84
CA PHE A 299 22.96 -1.07 -10.81
C PHE A 299 21.52 -0.63 -10.47
N LYS A 300 20.93 -1.08 -9.34
CA LYS A 300 19.56 -0.68 -8.95
C LYS A 300 19.44 0.78 -8.52
N VAL A 301 20.56 1.51 -8.47
CA VAL A 301 20.54 2.96 -8.27
C VAL A 301 19.90 3.62 -9.50
N GLY A 302 18.59 3.81 -9.40
CA GLY A 302 17.89 4.96 -9.97
C GLY A 302 17.60 4.98 -11.47
N ASP A 303 18.56 4.70 -12.33
CA ASP A 303 18.55 5.40 -13.62
C ASP A 303 17.82 4.66 -14.75
N LYS A 304 17.22 5.45 -15.65
CA LYS A 304 16.69 4.99 -16.92
C LYS A 304 17.85 4.66 -17.85
N LEU A 305 17.73 3.57 -18.61
CA LEU A 305 18.68 3.26 -19.67
C LEU A 305 18.68 4.41 -20.69
N SER A 306 19.85 4.77 -21.22
CA SER A 306 19.93 5.76 -22.30
C SER A 306 19.12 5.31 -23.52
N ALA A 307 18.76 6.23 -24.42
CA ALA A 307 17.99 5.90 -25.63
C ALA A 307 18.71 4.82 -26.48
N ALA A 308 20.04 4.93 -26.63
CA ALA A 308 20.84 3.95 -27.38
C ALA A 308 20.84 2.56 -26.72
N LEU A 309 21.02 2.49 -25.40
CA LEU A 309 21.00 1.24 -24.65
C LEU A 309 19.59 0.62 -24.61
N SER A 310 18.55 1.46 -24.54
CA SER A 310 17.16 1.02 -24.59
C SER A 310 16.84 0.36 -25.93
N LEU A 311 17.26 0.97 -27.05
CA LEU A 311 17.09 0.41 -28.39
C LEU A 311 17.83 -0.93 -28.55
N HIS A 312 19.09 -0.99 -28.11
CA HIS A 312 19.89 -2.22 -28.18
C HIS A 312 19.29 -3.33 -27.32
N PHE A 313 18.87 -3.00 -26.10
CA PHE A 313 18.15 -3.91 -25.22
C PHE A 313 16.89 -4.47 -25.89
N THR A 314 16.07 -3.61 -26.49
CA THR A 314 14.83 -4.03 -27.15
C THR A 314 15.11 -4.94 -28.33
N ARG A 315 16.09 -4.63 -29.20
CA ARG A 315 16.48 -5.52 -30.32
C ARG A 315 16.91 -6.90 -29.82
N CYS A 316 17.84 -6.92 -28.86
CA CYS A 316 18.35 -8.16 -28.30
C CYS A 316 17.22 -8.97 -27.61
N ALA A 317 16.34 -8.32 -26.85
CA ALA A 317 15.22 -8.98 -26.19
C ALA A 317 14.22 -9.59 -27.19
N LEU A 318 14.00 -8.93 -28.34
CA LEU A 318 13.14 -9.45 -29.39
C LEU A 318 13.79 -10.63 -30.14
N GLU A 319 15.07 -10.51 -30.50
CA GLU A 319 15.85 -11.57 -31.17
C GLU A 319 15.87 -12.88 -30.37
N HIS A 320 16.01 -12.77 -29.04
CA HIS A 320 16.07 -13.92 -28.14
C HIS A 320 14.70 -14.32 -27.57
N GLY A 321 13.60 -13.70 -28.01
CA GLY A 321 12.25 -14.02 -27.54
C GLY A 321 11.99 -13.72 -26.05
N ALA A 322 12.79 -12.85 -25.43
CA ALA A 322 12.73 -12.48 -24.01
C ALA A 322 11.59 -11.49 -23.70
N THR A 323 10.37 -11.87 -24.07
CA THR A 323 9.17 -11.01 -24.03
C THR A 323 8.77 -10.55 -22.63
N GLN A 324 8.97 -11.39 -21.61
CA GLN A 324 8.67 -11.05 -20.20
C GLN A 324 9.61 -9.96 -19.69
N LEU A 325 10.89 -10.03 -20.06
CA LEU A 325 11.91 -9.07 -19.68
C LEU A 325 11.66 -7.70 -20.32
N LEU A 326 11.28 -7.69 -21.60
CA LEU A 326 10.84 -6.48 -22.30
C LEU A 326 9.58 -5.88 -21.65
N THR A 327 8.59 -6.71 -21.33
CA THR A 327 7.35 -6.27 -20.66
C THR A 327 7.65 -5.64 -19.31
N HIS A 328 8.51 -6.27 -18.50
CA HIS A 328 8.94 -5.74 -17.22
C HIS A 328 9.69 -4.42 -17.37
N ALA A 329 10.61 -4.30 -18.34
CA ALA A 329 11.38 -3.08 -18.57
C ALA A 329 10.50 -1.88 -19.00
N VAL A 330 9.48 -2.13 -19.84
CA VAL A 330 8.49 -1.13 -20.25
C VAL A 330 7.63 -0.72 -19.04
N ASN A 331 7.07 -1.68 -18.30
CA ASN A 331 6.17 -1.41 -17.17
C ASN A 331 6.87 -0.72 -15.98
N THR A 332 8.16 -0.99 -15.79
CA THR A 332 8.96 -0.35 -14.74
C THR A 332 9.55 0.99 -15.18
N ASN A 333 9.21 1.47 -16.39
CA ASN A 333 9.70 2.72 -16.97
C ASN A 333 11.24 2.83 -16.94
N LYS A 334 11.92 1.69 -17.17
CA LYS A 334 13.38 1.59 -17.15
C LYS A 334 14.04 1.91 -18.49
N LEU A 335 13.24 1.93 -19.56
CA LEU A 335 13.68 2.30 -20.89
C LEU A 335 13.47 3.80 -21.10
N THR A 336 14.41 4.45 -21.79
CA THR A 336 14.15 5.74 -22.41
C THR A 336 13.51 5.49 -23.77
N PHE A 337 12.25 5.88 -23.91
CA PHE A 337 11.51 5.73 -25.16
C PHE A 337 12.06 6.67 -26.23
N CYS A 338 12.24 6.13 -27.44
CA CYS A 338 12.62 6.87 -28.63
C CYS A 338 11.82 6.37 -29.83
N GLU A 339 11.83 7.14 -30.91
CA GLU A 339 11.15 6.81 -32.17
C GLU A 339 11.61 5.45 -32.72
N ASP A 340 12.92 5.24 -32.82
CA ASP A 340 13.51 4.00 -33.34
C ASP A 340 13.09 2.75 -32.55
N LEU A 341 12.89 2.89 -31.23
CA LEU A 341 12.45 1.81 -30.37
C LEU A 341 11.00 1.44 -30.68
N GLY A 342 10.13 2.43 -30.92
CA GLY A 342 8.76 2.21 -31.37
C GLY A 342 8.71 1.53 -32.74
N ASP A 343 9.58 1.95 -33.66
CA ASP A 343 9.65 1.41 -35.02
C ASP A 343 10.07 -0.07 -35.00
N VAL A 344 11.10 -0.43 -34.22
CA VAL A 344 11.55 -1.83 -34.04
C VAL A 344 10.44 -2.71 -33.46
N LEU A 345 9.68 -2.21 -32.47
CA LEU A 345 8.55 -2.95 -31.90
C LEU A 345 7.43 -3.16 -32.92
N THR A 346 7.15 -2.14 -33.73
CA THR A 346 6.13 -2.19 -34.77
C THR A 346 6.50 -3.17 -35.87
N GLU A 347 7.76 -3.15 -36.33
CA GLU A 347 8.28 -4.11 -37.31
C GLU A 347 8.20 -5.55 -36.78
N HIS A 348 8.60 -5.77 -35.53
CA HIS A 348 8.52 -7.07 -34.90
C HIS A 348 7.08 -7.56 -34.73
N ALA A 349 6.13 -6.65 -34.47
CA ALA A 349 4.71 -6.96 -34.41
C ALA A 349 4.16 -7.47 -35.74
N GLN A 350 4.55 -6.85 -36.85
CA GLN A 350 4.16 -7.27 -38.20
C GLN A 350 4.68 -8.67 -38.54
N LYS A 351 5.92 -8.98 -38.13
CA LYS A 351 6.52 -10.31 -38.28
C LYS A 351 5.84 -11.37 -37.40
N ASN A 352 5.30 -10.98 -36.24
CA ASN A 352 4.75 -11.89 -35.23
C ASN A 352 3.24 -11.69 -34.96
N ARG A 353 2.38 -12.10 -35.90
CA ARG A 353 0.92 -11.93 -35.81
C ARG A 353 0.27 -12.37 -34.47
N ARG A 354 0.74 -13.45 -33.85
CA ARG A 354 0.16 -13.98 -32.59
C ARG A 354 0.37 -13.08 -31.38
N ALA A 355 1.44 -12.27 -31.38
CA ALA A 355 1.80 -11.37 -30.28
C ALA A 355 1.81 -9.90 -30.70
N ALA A 356 1.27 -9.60 -31.89
CA ALA A 356 1.32 -8.28 -32.51
C ALA A 356 0.71 -7.19 -31.63
N ASP A 357 -0.45 -7.44 -31.01
CA ASP A 357 -1.12 -6.45 -30.16
C ASP A 357 -0.23 -5.99 -28.98
N ARG A 358 0.50 -6.91 -28.33
CA ARG A 358 1.39 -6.57 -27.21
C ARG A 358 2.52 -5.63 -27.66
N TYR A 359 3.18 -5.96 -28.76
CA TYR A 359 4.29 -5.14 -29.27
C TYR A 359 3.79 -3.80 -29.80
N LEU A 360 2.63 -3.77 -30.45
CA LEU A 360 1.99 -2.51 -30.88
C LEU A 360 1.55 -1.66 -29.70
N ALA A 361 1.13 -2.27 -28.57
CA ALA A 361 0.84 -1.54 -27.35
C ALA A 361 2.11 -0.88 -26.78
N PHE A 362 3.23 -1.61 -26.72
CA PHE A 362 4.52 -1.04 -26.31
C PHE A 362 5.00 0.07 -27.26
N ALA A 363 4.83 -0.11 -28.57
CA ALA A 363 5.14 0.91 -29.57
C ALA A 363 4.28 2.17 -29.38
N SER A 364 2.99 2.01 -29.09
CA SER A 364 2.08 3.14 -28.82
C SER A 364 2.58 3.99 -27.66
N VAL A 365 2.97 3.35 -26.55
CA VAL A 365 3.56 4.03 -25.38
C VAL A 365 4.87 4.74 -25.74
N ALA A 366 5.72 4.11 -26.54
CA ALA A 366 6.97 4.70 -26.97
C ALA A 366 6.75 5.96 -27.85
N TYR A 367 5.83 5.90 -28.82
CA TYR A 367 5.49 7.03 -29.68
C TYR A 367 4.82 8.17 -28.91
N GLU A 368 3.93 7.84 -27.97
CA GLU A 368 3.27 8.83 -27.12
C GLU A 368 4.28 9.57 -26.23
N ALA A 369 5.23 8.85 -25.64
CA ALA A 369 6.32 9.45 -24.89
C ALA A 369 7.23 10.37 -25.73
N CYS A 370 7.29 10.15 -27.05
CA CYS A 370 8.04 10.97 -27.99
C CYS A 370 7.22 12.11 -28.61
N GLY A 371 5.91 12.22 -28.31
CA GLY A 371 5.01 13.20 -28.95
C GLY A 371 4.75 12.94 -30.44
N LEU A 372 4.84 11.68 -30.88
CA LEU A 372 4.67 11.29 -32.29
C LEU A 372 3.21 10.87 -32.56
N ASP A 373 2.28 11.82 -32.47
CA ASP A 373 0.83 11.59 -32.55
C ASP A 373 0.42 10.74 -33.76
N ARG A 374 1.02 10.99 -34.94
CA ARG A 374 0.74 10.22 -36.16
C ARG A 374 1.03 8.73 -36.01
N LYS A 375 2.16 8.39 -35.39
CA LYS A 375 2.58 7.02 -35.15
C LYS A 375 1.74 6.37 -34.05
N VAL A 376 1.28 7.14 -33.05
CA VAL A 376 0.32 6.66 -32.03
C VAL A 376 -1.02 6.29 -32.65
N ALA A 377 -1.59 7.17 -33.48
CA ALA A 377 -2.87 6.85 -34.14
C ALA A 377 -2.73 5.64 -35.08
N LEU A 378 -1.62 5.56 -35.82
CA LEU A 378 -1.33 4.41 -36.68
C LEU A 378 -1.20 3.11 -35.88
N SER A 379 -0.48 3.12 -34.75
CA SER A 379 -0.34 1.93 -33.90
C SER A 379 -1.66 1.50 -33.29
N LEU A 380 -2.52 2.45 -32.87
CA LEU A 380 -3.88 2.16 -32.41
C LEU A 380 -4.75 1.53 -33.51
N CYS A 381 -4.68 2.06 -34.74
CA CYS A 381 -5.36 1.49 -35.90
C CYS A 381 -4.86 0.07 -36.21
N MET A 382 -3.55 -0.17 -36.16
CA MET A 382 -2.96 -1.51 -36.36
C MET A 382 -3.40 -2.53 -35.29
N ARG A 383 -3.77 -2.06 -34.09
CA ARG A 383 -4.34 -2.89 -33.01
C ARG A 383 -5.85 -3.14 -33.17
N GLY A 384 -6.49 -2.55 -34.17
CA GLY A 384 -7.95 -2.60 -34.35
C GLY A 384 -8.73 -1.66 -33.43
N LEU A 385 -8.05 -0.74 -32.73
CA LEU A 385 -8.67 0.25 -31.84
C LEU A 385 -9.11 1.48 -32.64
N THR A 386 -10.00 1.30 -33.61
CA THR A 386 -10.44 2.37 -34.52
C THR A 386 -11.16 3.52 -33.81
N HIS A 387 -12.04 3.20 -32.86
CA HIS A 387 -12.71 4.21 -32.04
C HIS A 387 -11.71 4.96 -31.13
N GLY A 388 -10.76 4.23 -30.53
CA GLY A 388 -9.71 4.82 -29.71
C GLY A 388 -8.80 5.76 -30.52
N ALA A 389 -8.41 5.34 -31.73
CA ALA A 389 -7.65 6.17 -32.65
C ALA A 389 -8.44 7.43 -33.06
N ALA A 390 -9.74 7.31 -33.37
CA ALA A 390 -10.58 8.44 -33.72
C ALA A 390 -10.74 9.44 -32.56
N SER A 391 -10.91 8.94 -31.34
CA SER A 391 -10.97 9.78 -30.13
C SER A 391 -9.64 10.50 -29.89
N PHE A 392 -8.53 9.77 -29.98
CA PHE A 392 -7.18 10.33 -29.83
C PHE A 392 -6.90 11.42 -30.87
N MET A 393 -7.20 11.15 -32.15
CA MET A 393 -7.04 12.14 -33.23
C MET A 393 -7.94 13.38 -33.06
N LYS A 394 -9.09 13.26 -32.41
CA LYS A 394 -9.98 14.40 -32.09
C LYS A 394 -9.39 15.29 -30.99
N GLU A 395 -8.67 14.69 -30.04
CA GLU A 395 -8.03 15.39 -28.92
C GLU A 395 -6.66 15.99 -29.29
N CYS A 396 -5.95 15.40 -30.26
CA CYS A 396 -4.70 15.92 -30.79
C CYS A 396 -4.90 17.18 -31.65
N LYS A 397 -4.33 18.30 -31.19
CA LYS A 397 -4.37 19.60 -31.89
C LYS A 397 -3.62 19.62 -33.23
N ASP A 398 -2.79 18.61 -33.50
CA ASP A 398 -1.90 18.55 -34.68
C ASP A 398 -2.47 17.67 -35.82
N PHE A 399 -3.61 16.99 -35.60
CA PHE A 399 -4.18 16.04 -36.56
C PHE A 399 -5.20 16.63 -37.55
N THR A 400 -5.83 17.76 -37.20
CA THR A 400 -7.06 18.24 -37.86
C THR A 400 -6.91 19.54 -38.64
N ALA A 401 -5.70 19.85 -39.13
CA ALA A 401 -5.52 20.95 -40.07
C ALA A 401 -5.92 20.51 -41.49
N VAL A 402 -7.22 20.50 -41.78
CA VAL A 402 -7.80 20.02 -43.05
C VAL A 402 -7.17 20.75 -44.24
N GLY A 403 -6.96 22.05 -44.15
CA GLY A 403 -6.33 22.88 -45.16
C GLY A 403 -4.87 22.49 -45.40
N VAL A 404 -4.11 22.16 -44.35
CA VAL A 404 -2.73 21.69 -44.50
C VAL A 404 -2.70 20.31 -45.15
N ALA A 405 -3.57 19.39 -44.72
CA ALA A 405 -3.68 18.07 -45.31
C ALA A 405 -4.06 18.14 -46.81
N CYS A 406 -5.10 18.91 -47.16
CA CYS A 406 -5.50 19.16 -48.53
C CYS A 406 -4.37 19.83 -49.32
N SER A 407 -3.65 20.80 -48.76
CA SER A 407 -2.54 21.45 -49.45
C SER A 407 -1.40 20.48 -49.74
N THR A 408 -1.06 19.59 -48.79
CA THR A 408 0.01 18.60 -48.99
C THR A 408 -0.37 17.53 -50.01
N LEU A 409 -1.60 17.03 -49.95
CA LEU A 409 -2.08 15.98 -50.85
C LEU A 409 -2.33 16.49 -52.26
N LEU A 410 -2.81 17.73 -52.43
CA LEU A 410 -2.98 18.35 -53.75
C LEU A 410 -1.66 18.82 -54.37
N ALA A 411 -0.62 19.04 -53.56
CA ALA A 411 0.72 19.33 -54.05
C ALA A 411 1.46 18.07 -54.52
N ASP A 412 1.10 16.89 -54.01
CA ASP A 412 1.65 15.60 -54.43
C ASP A 412 0.99 15.12 -55.74
N PRO A 413 1.75 14.96 -56.84
CA PRO A 413 1.21 14.47 -58.12
C PRO A 413 0.65 13.04 -58.07
N GLN A 414 1.00 12.23 -57.05
CA GLN A 414 0.63 10.83 -56.96
C GLN A 414 -0.67 10.55 -56.19
N GLN A 415 -1.19 11.52 -55.43
CA GLN A 415 -2.39 11.32 -54.58
C GLN A 415 -3.36 12.52 -54.50
N PRO A 416 -3.64 13.29 -55.57
CA PRO A 416 -4.61 14.38 -55.50
C PRO A 416 -6.05 13.89 -55.25
N GLU A 417 -6.39 12.65 -55.63
CA GLU A 417 -7.75 12.12 -55.59
C GLU A 417 -8.35 12.07 -54.18
N LEU A 418 -7.55 11.75 -53.17
CA LEU A 418 -8.02 11.64 -51.78
C LEU A 418 -8.43 13.01 -51.22
N ALA A 419 -7.66 14.05 -51.52
CA ALA A 419 -7.99 15.42 -51.14
C ALA A 419 -9.22 15.95 -51.88
N LEU A 420 -9.34 15.63 -53.17
CA LEU A 420 -10.52 16.00 -53.97
C LEU A 420 -11.79 15.31 -53.45
N GLN A 421 -11.74 14.01 -53.14
CA GLN A 421 -12.87 13.28 -52.55
C GLN A 421 -13.28 13.84 -51.20
N LEU A 422 -12.31 14.25 -50.38
CA LEU A 422 -12.58 14.88 -49.08
C LEU A 422 -13.29 16.23 -49.25
N LEU A 423 -12.78 17.09 -50.14
CA LEU A 423 -13.37 18.40 -50.45
C LEU A 423 -14.76 18.27 -51.10
N ASP A 424 -14.93 17.31 -52.00
CA ASP A 424 -16.24 16.95 -52.59
C ASP A 424 -17.21 16.47 -51.52
N GLY A 425 -16.73 15.70 -50.55
CA GLY A 425 -17.52 15.27 -49.39
C GLY A 425 -18.03 16.45 -48.55
N PHE A 426 -17.26 17.52 -48.41
CA PHE A 426 -17.72 18.73 -47.71
C PHE A 426 -18.69 19.56 -48.54
N VAL A 427 -18.38 19.77 -49.83
CA VAL A 427 -19.21 20.57 -50.74
C VAL A 427 -20.57 19.92 -50.99
N SER A 428 -20.61 18.59 -51.17
CA SER A 428 -21.85 17.84 -51.39
C SER A 428 -22.80 17.84 -50.18
N ARG A 429 -22.27 18.04 -48.96
CA ARG A 429 -23.07 18.19 -47.72
C ARG A 429 -23.60 19.61 -47.51
N GLY A 430 -23.31 20.52 -48.43
CA GLY A 430 -23.80 21.89 -48.43
C GLY A 430 -22.75 22.91 -48.01
N ARG A 431 -22.92 24.15 -48.50
CA ARG A 431 -21.97 25.25 -48.30
C ARG A 431 -21.62 25.51 -46.83
N GLY A 432 -22.61 25.43 -45.94
CA GLY A 432 -22.41 25.66 -44.51
C GLY A 432 -21.50 24.63 -43.83
N VAL A 433 -21.35 23.43 -44.40
CA VAL A 433 -20.42 22.41 -43.88
C VAL A 433 -18.99 22.74 -44.29
N LEU A 434 -18.76 23.15 -45.54
CA LEU A 434 -17.45 23.60 -46.01
C LEU A 434 -17.01 24.86 -45.25
N GLU A 435 -17.92 25.82 -45.06
CA GLU A 435 -17.66 27.04 -44.29
C GLU A 435 -17.26 26.72 -42.85
N LYS A 436 -18.03 25.85 -42.18
CA LYS A 436 -17.70 25.38 -40.84
C LYS A 436 -16.32 24.71 -40.78
N VAL A 437 -15.99 23.85 -41.75
CA VAL A 437 -14.68 23.16 -41.81
C VAL A 437 -13.54 24.16 -41.97
N ILE A 438 -13.68 25.17 -42.84
CA ILE A 438 -12.65 26.19 -43.06
C ILE A 438 -12.50 27.08 -41.81
N LEU A 439 -13.61 27.42 -41.13
CA LEU A 439 -13.60 28.27 -39.93
C LEU A 439 -13.10 27.55 -38.67
N GLU A 440 -13.40 26.26 -38.51
CA GLU A 440 -12.95 25.45 -37.38
C GLU A 440 -11.50 24.96 -37.57
N ASP A 441 -10.91 25.12 -38.76
CA ASP A 441 -9.52 24.80 -39.05
C ASP A 441 -8.55 25.87 -38.51
N SER A 442 -8.46 25.94 -37.18
CA SER A 442 -7.64 26.88 -36.42
C SER A 442 -6.14 26.83 -36.71
N ARG A 443 -5.65 25.83 -37.45
CA ARG A 443 -4.23 25.58 -37.74
C ARG A 443 -3.86 25.78 -39.21
N ALA A 444 -4.82 25.83 -40.13
CA ALA A 444 -4.60 26.28 -41.50
C ALA A 444 -4.92 27.77 -41.62
N SER A 445 -3.94 28.59 -42.01
CA SER A 445 -4.19 30.00 -42.27
C SER A 445 -5.09 30.20 -43.50
N VAL A 446 -5.66 31.39 -43.62
CA VAL A 446 -6.35 31.83 -44.84
C VAL A 446 -5.46 31.66 -46.08
N ASP A 447 -4.14 31.83 -45.94
CA ASP A 447 -3.17 31.61 -47.02
C ASP A 447 -3.07 30.13 -47.42
N VAL A 448 -3.12 29.20 -46.45
CA VAL A 448 -3.13 27.75 -46.73
C VAL A 448 -4.38 27.37 -47.52
N TRP A 449 -5.55 27.88 -47.13
CA TRP A 449 -6.79 27.66 -47.88
C TRP A 449 -6.81 28.34 -49.26
N THR A 450 -6.11 29.46 -49.40
CA THR A 450 -5.87 30.12 -50.68
C THR A 450 -4.98 29.25 -51.59
N ILE A 451 -3.94 28.63 -51.03
CA ILE A 451 -3.09 27.66 -51.73
C ILE A 451 -3.93 26.45 -52.18
N VAL A 452 -4.74 25.86 -51.30
CA VAL A 452 -5.66 24.74 -51.63
C VAL A 452 -6.57 25.12 -52.79
N SER A 453 -7.21 26.29 -52.74
CA SER A 453 -8.05 26.77 -53.86
C SER A 453 -7.27 26.93 -55.17
N SER A 454 -6.04 27.45 -55.09
CA SER A 454 -5.18 27.59 -56.27
C SER A 454 -4.79 26.23 -56.88
N LEU A 455 -4.51 25.23 -56.04
CA LEU A 455 -4.16 23.87 -56.45
C LEU A 455 -5.38 23.15 -57.07
N CYS A 456 -6.57 23.28 -56.47
CA CYS A 456 -7.81 22.78 -57.08
C CYS A 456 -8.03 23.37 -58.49
N SER A 457 -7.76 24.67 -58.67
CA SER A 457 -7.85 25.33 -59.98
C SER A 457 -6.83 24.78 -60.99
N LYS A 458 -5.59 24.50 -60.54
CA LYS A 458 -4.54 23.91 -61.38
C LYS A 458 -4.85 22.48 -61.80
N ILE A 459 -5.55 21.72 -60.95
CA ILE A 459 -6.00 20.33 -61.21
C ILE A 459 -7.34 20.32 -61.98
N ASN A 460 -7.75 21.45 -62.55
CA ASN A 460 -8.97 21.60 -63.36
C ASN A 460 -10.29 21.36 -62.58
N ARG A 461 -10.26 21.47 -61.24
CA ARG A 461 -11.43 21.46 -60.34
C ARG A 461 -11.80 22.89 -59.94
N VAL A 462 -12.30 23.62 -60.94
CA VAL A 462 -12.69 25.03 -60.81
C VAL A 462 -13.87 25.20 -59.84
N ASP A 463 -14.75 24.21 -59.78
CA ASP A 463 -15.89 24.12 -58.87
C ASP A 463 -15.45 24.16 -57.40
N LEU A 464 -14.47 23.34 -57.01
CA LEU A 464 -13.91 23.32 -55.65
C LEU A 464 -13.14 24.59 -55.34
N SER A 465 -12.35 25.08 -56.30
CA SER A 465 -11.63 26.34 -56.20
C SER A 465 -12.57 27.52 -55.90
N GLN A 466 -13.69 27.60 -56.62
CA GLN A 466 -14.72 28.63 -56.45
C GLN A 466 -15.48 28.48 -55.13
N ALA A 467 -15.82 27.25 -54.72
CA ALA A 467 -16.49 27.01 -53.45
C ALA A 467 -15.65 27.51 -52.27
N ILE A 468 -14.35 27.16 -52.25
CA ILE A 468 -13.40 27.60 -51.21
C ILE A 468 -13.21 29.12 -51.27
N ARG A 469 -13.00 29.71 -52.45
CA ARG A 469 -12.85 31.19 -52.57
C ARG A 469 -14.09 31.94 -52.11
N SER A 470 -15.28 31.43 -52.41
CA SER A 470 -16.52 32.08 -51.99
C SER A 470 -16.63 32.16 -50.46
N VAL A 471 -16.20 31.10 -49.76
CA VAL A 471 -16.17 31.10 -48.29
C VAL A 471 -15.12 32.09 -47.79
N LEU A 472 -13.91 32.08 -48.35
CA LEU A 472 -12.84 33.00 -47.94
C LEU A 472 -13.21 34.48 -48.18
N LEU A 473 -13.92 34.80 -49.26
CA LEU A 473 -14.35 36.16 -49.60
C LEU A 473 -15.50 36.65 -48.72
N ASP A 474 -16.45 35.79 -48.35
CA ASP A 474 -17.55 36.14 -47.43
C ASP A 474 -17.05 36.48 -46.02
N GLN A 475 -15.88 35.98 -45.63
CA GLN A 475 -15.25 36.28 -44.35
C GLN A 475 -14.52 37.64 -44.34
N SER A 476 -14.17 38.17 -45.51
CA SER A 476 -13.61 39.52 -45.64
C SER A 476 -14.73 40.53 -45.87
N GLY A 477 -15.23 41.15 -44.80
CA GLY A 477 -16.24 42.22 -44.84
C GLY A 477 -15.74 43.51 -45.52
N THR A 478 -15.34 43.43 -46.79
CA THR A 478 -14.92 44.56 -47.62
C THR A 478 -15.73 44.54 -48.90
N GLY A 479 -16.99 44.96 -48.81
CA GLY A 479 -17.71 45.43 -49.98
C GLY A 479 -16.94 46.61 -50.56
N ALA A 480 -16.50 46.51 -51.82
CA ALA A 480 -15.98 47.64 -52.55
C ALA A 480 -17.12 48.67 -52.72
N LEU A 481 -17.17 49.68 -51.86
CA LEU A 481 -18.11 50.79 -51.96
C LEU A 481 -17.47 51.96 -52.71
N SER A 482 -18.27 52.49 -53.64
CA SER A 482 -18.13 53.71 -54.44
C SER A 482 -17.52 54.91 -53.70
N PRO A 483 -16.75 55.79 -54.37
CA PRO A 483 -16.05 56.90 -53.75
C PRO A 483 -16.98 58.11 -53.60
N ASP A 484 -17.78 58.15 -52.54
CA ASP A 484 -18.47 59.38 -52.16
C ASP A 484 -17.84 60.03 -50.92
N LEU A 485 -17.84 61.36 -51.01
CA LEU A 485 -17.03 62.38 -50.34
C LEU A 485 -17.06 62.41 -48.79
N GLU A 486 -17.69 61.44 -48.15
CA GLU A 486 -17.95 61.42 -46.71
C GLU A 486 -16.88 60.63 -45.94
N GLY A 487 -16.15 59.73 -46.60
CA GLY A 487 -15.03 58.99 -46.02
C GLY A 487 -13.81 59.86 -45.68
N ALA A 488 -13.66 61.01 -46.33
CA ALA A 488 -12.54 61.93 -46.10
C ALA A 488 -12.60 62.65 -44.74
N ARG A 489 -13.79 62.74 -44.12
CA ARG A 489 -13.97 63.42 -42.81
C ARG A 489 -13.72 62.53 -41.60
N MET A 490 -13.67 61.21 -41.78
CA MET A 490 -13.40 60.28 -40.67
C MET A 490 -11.91 60.03 -40.41
N MET A 491 -11.01 60.42 -41.32
CA MET A 491 -9.56 60.25 -41.12
C MET A 491 -8.90 61.39 -40.33
N GLU A 492 -9.58 62.50 -40.07
CA GLU A 492 -8.99 63.64 -39.33
C GLU A 492 -8.97 63.45 -37.81
N HIS A 493 -9.64 62.41 -37.28
CA HIS A 493 -9.76 62.17 -35.83
C HIS A 493 -8.78 61.13 -35.26
N ILE A 494 -7.93 60.51 -36.10
CA ILE A 494 -6.98 59.46 -35.68
C ILE A 494 -5.54 59.98 -35.53
N PHE A 495 -5.29 61.28 -35.76
CA PHE A 495 -3.97 61.88 -35.60
C PHE A 495 -3.96 63.21 -34.80
N LEU A 496 -4.71 63.27 -33.69
CA LEU A 496 -4.48 64.27 -32.64
C LEU A 496 -4.31 63.61 -31.27
#